data_AF-A0A920M7S3-F1
#
_entry.id   AF-A0A920M7S3-F1
#
_cell.length_a   1.000
_cell.length_b   1.000
_cell.length_c   1.000
_cell.angle_alpha   90.00
_cell.angle_beta   90.00
_cell.angle_gamma   90.00
#
_symmetry.space_group_name_H-M   'P 1'
#
loop_
_entity.id
_entity.type
_entity.pdbx_description
1 polymer ?
#
loop_
_entity_poly.entity_id
_entity_poly.type
_entity_poly.pdbx_seq_one_letter_code
_entity_poly.pdbx_strand_id
1 'polypeptide(L)'
;MVAGLLMFRKLTNDEATNSSKNNFTSLNKLSVLYAGAAIYLGPGSMLMHGTHTEWGGWADNLSMVMYILFPWLYNLKEMGRWSSNKFLQVYFSIVIVYAVARWFFGGRLGIGLDLFGLSIGLWVISETLYRFWSPVFRWASGLVGFVVAAVFGITPMEIFSDLETFWWVALFWVPAIFASEKPRIERTYTPWFFMGMASYMIAFAIWLQGQPNNPSIFTEQMCNPDSLIQPHAIWHLLTAYATWCFFMFFRTEKQVS
;
A
#
# COMPACT_ATOMS: atom_id res chain seq x y z
N MET A 1 -3.92 -11.80 -6.63
CA MET A 1 -5.05 -12.57 -7.21
C MET A 1 -5.86 -13.39 -6.20
N VAL A 2 -5.35 -14.54 -5.71
CA VAL A 2 -6.16 -15.47 -4.88
C VAL A 2 -6.74 -14.79 -3.63
N ALA A 3 -5.94 -14.01 -2.91
CA ALA A 3 -6.43 -13.24 -1.76
C ALA A 3 -7.63 -12.34 -2.14
N GLY A 4 -7.56 -11.63 -3.27
CA GLY A 4 -8.67 -10.79 -3.77
C GLY A 4 -9.94 -11.59 -4.13
N LEU A 5 -9.79 -12.79 -4.71
CA LEU A 5 -10.93 -13.69 -4.96
C LEU A 5 -11.58 -14.15 -3.65
N LEU A 6 -10.77 -14.48 -2.63
CA LEU A 6 -11.27 -14.82 -1.30
C LEU A 6 -11.98 -13.62 -0.64
N MET A 7 -11.49 -12.39 -0.87
CA MET A 7 -12.16 -11.17 -0.38
C MET A 7 -13.56 -11.04 -0.99
N PHE A 8 -13.70 -11.19 -2.32
CA PHE A 8 -15.01 -11.17 -2.98
C PHE A 8 -15.94 -12.24 -2.44
N ARG A 9 -15.47 -13.50 -2.33
CA ARG A 9 -16.26 -14.58 -1.73
C ARG A 9 -16.74 -14.23 -0.33
N LYS A 10 -15.87 -13.63 0.49
CA LYS A 10 -16.21 -13.23 1.85
C LYS A 10 -17.25 -12.10 1.87
N LEU A 11 -17.06 -11.06 1.06
CA LEU A 11 -17.98 -9.93 0.92
C LEU A 11 -19.38 -10.38 0.47
N THR A 12 -19.48 -11.27 -0.52
CA THR A 12 -20.75 -11.84 -0.98
C THR A 12 -21.47 -12.61 0.12
N ASN A 13 -20.74 -13.43 0.89
CA ASN A 13 -21.33 -14.21 1.98
C ASN A 13 -21.84 -13.33 3.14
N ASP A 14 -21.11 -12.26 3.47
CA ASP A 14 -21.49 -11.35 4.55
C ASP A 14 -22.73 -10.52 4.20
N GLU A 15 -22.87 -10.14 2.93
CA GLU A 15 -24.04 -9.46 2.39
C GLU A 15 -25.28 -10.36 2.44
N ALA A 16 -25.14 -11.63 2.06
CA ALA A 16 -26.22 -12.61 2.12
C ALA A 16 -26.70 -12.89 3.56
N THR A 17 -25.82 -12.73 4.56
CA THR A 17 -26.10 -13.05 5.97
C THR A 17 -26.52 -11.84 6.81
N ASN A 18 -26.67 -10.65 6.21
CA ASN A 18 -27.01 -9.40 6.91
C ASN A 18 -26.11 -9.12 8.13
N SER A 19 -24.83 -9.47 8.05
CA SER A 19 -23.86 -9.19 9.10
C SER A 19 -23.70 -7.66 9.33
N SER A 20 -23.20 -7.26 10.51
CA SER A 20 -22.97 -5.86 10.87
C SER A 20 -22.35 -5.06 9.72
N LYS A 21 -23.02 -3.97 9.30
CA LYS A 21 -22.69 -3.24 8.08
C LYS A 21 -21.52 -2.26 8.30
N ASN A 22 -20.39 -2.53 7.67
CA ASN A 22 -19.34 -1.55 7.38
C ASN A 22 -18.94 -1.64 5.90
N ASN A 23 -18.00 -0.79 5.47
CA ASN A 23 -17.61 -0.70 4.07
C ASN A 23 -16.92 -1.99 3.55
N PHE A 24 -16.52 -2.91 4.42
CA PHE A 24 -15.79 -4.15 4.09
C PHE A 24 -16.53 -5.44 4.51
N THR A 25 -17.81 -5.34 4.86
CA THR A 25 -18.72 -6.48 5.11
C THR A 25 -19.88 -6.57 4.10
N SER A 26 -19.78 -5.88 2.97
CA SER A 26 -20.76 -5.93 1.87
C SER A 26 -20.14 -5.53 0.53
N LEU A 27 -20.76 -5.89 -0.60
CA LEU A 27 -20.32 -5.41 -1.90
C LEU A 27 -20.77 -3.95 -2.10
N ASN A 28 -19.79 -3.07 -2.20
CA ASN A 28 -20.00 -1.65 -2.51
C ASN A 28 -18.80 -1.12 -3.30
N LYS A 29 -18.90 0.13 -3.76
CA LYS A 29 -17.86 0.76 -4.58
C LYS A 29 -16.44 0.66 -3.98
N LEU A 30 -16.30 0.74 -2.66
CA LEU A 30 -15.01 0.76 -1.98
C LEU A 30 -14.46 -0.65 -1.81
N SER A 31 -15.27 -1.59 -1.31
CA SER A 31 -14.83 -2.99 -1.15
C SER A 31 -14.54 -3.67 -2.48
N VAL A 32 -15.33 -3.39 -3.52
CA VAL A 32 -15.10 -3.90 -4.87
C VAL A 32 -13.80 -3.35 -5.44
N LEU A 33 -13.51 -2.05 -5.27
CA LEU A 33 -12.25 -1.47 -5.73
C LEU A 33 -11.06 -2.08 -5.00
N TYR A 34 -11.12 -2.21 -3.67
CA TYR A 34 -10.04 -2.80 -2.87
C TYR A 34 -9.75 -4.25 -3.29
N ALA A 35 -10.78 -5.09 -3.35
CA ALA A 35 -10.63 -6.49 -3.76
C ALA A 35 -10.19 -6.62 -5.22
N GLY A 36 -10.68 -5.76 -6.11
CA GLY A 36 -10.26 -5.68 -7.52
C GLY A 36 -8.78 -5.30 -7.68
N ALA A 37 -8.30 -4.29 -6.94
CA ALA A 37 -6.88 -3.93 -6.92
C ALA A 37 -6.01 -5.10 -6.40
N ALA A 38 -6.45 -5.80 -5.35
CA ALA A 38 -5.78 -6.99 -4.84
C ALA A 38 -5.78 -8.19 -5.83
N ILE A 39 -6.80 -8.28 -6.70
CA ILE A 39 -6.79 -9.23 -7.81
C ILE A 39 -5.69 -8.84 -8.80
N TYR A 40 -5.68 -7.58 -9.24
CA TYR A 40 -4.81 -7.07 -10.30
C TYR A 40 -3.31 -7.17 -9.99
N LEU A 41 -2.91 -7.17 -8.72
CA LEU A 41 -1.54 -7.52 -8.28
C LEU A 41 -1.02 -8.83 -8.90
N GLY A 42 -1.89 -9.83 -9.08
CA GLY A 42 -1.50 -11.12 -9.65
C GLY A 42 -1.15 -11.03 -11.13
N PRO A 43 -2.09 -10.66 -12.01
CA PRO A 43 -1.80 -10.45 -13.43
C PRO A 43 -0.65 -9.47 -13.70
N GLY A 44 -0.56 -8.35 -12.96
CA GLY A 44 0.56 -7.40 -13.08
C GLY A 44 1.91 -8.08 -12.87
N SER A 45 2.07 -8.78 -11.75
CA SER A 45 3.28 -9.55 -11.41
C SER A 45 3.57 -10.67 -12.42
N MET A 46 2.54 -11.42 -12.86
CA MET A 46 2.68 -12.47 -13.87
C MET A 46 3.17 -11.92 -15.21
N LEU A 47 2.70 -10.74 -15.64
CA LEU A 47 3.14 -10.11 -16.88
C LEU A 47 4.62 -9.72 -16.81
N MET A 48 5.07 -9.15 -15.70
CA MET A 48 6.49 -8.83 -15.51
C MET A 48 7.35 -10.10 -15.50
N HIS A 49 7.01 -11.09 -14.67
CA HIS A 49 7.79 -12.33 -14.56
C HIS A 49 7.71 -13.23 -15.79
N GLY A 50 6.59 -13.21 -16.51
CA GLY A 50 6.39 -14.04 -17.70
C GLY A 50 7.02 -13.47 -18.97
N THR A 51 7.15 -12.14 -19.06
CA THR A 51 7.64 -11.49 -20.29
C THR A 51 9.00 -10.84 -20.14
N HIS A 52 9.38 -10.39 -18.94
CA HIS A 52 10.59 -9.60 -18.69
C HIS A 52 10.72 -8.35 -19.60
N THR A 53 9.58 -7.82 -20.06
CA THR A 53 9.53 -6.61 -20.91
C THR A 53 9.29 -5.35 -20.08
N GLU A 54 9.61 -4.20 -20.67
CA GLU A 54 9.35 -2.89 -20.05
C GLU A 54 7.86 -2.67 -19.76
N TRP A 55 6.96 -3.04 -20.67
CA TRP A 55 5.51 -2.92 -20.45
C TRP A 55 4.98 -3.95 -19.42
N GLY A 56 5.66 -5.09 -19.25
CA GLY A 56 5.41 -6.03 -18.15
C GLY A 56 5.73 -5.39 -16.80
N GLY A 57 6.94 -4.82 -16.64
CA GLY A 57 7.31 -4.04 -15.44
C GLY A 57 6.45 -2.77 -15.23
N TRP A 58 6.02 -2.19 -16.35
CA TRP A 58 4.78 -1.45 -16.59
C TRP A 58 3.64 -1.81 -15.64
N ALA A 59 3.00 -2.92 -16.01
CA ALA A 59 1.76 -3.40 -15.44
C ALA A 59 1.94 -3.84 -13.98
N ASP A 60 3.08 -4.47 -13.67
CA ASP A 60 3.38 -4.91 -12.30
C ASP A 60 3.37 -3.75 -11.31
N ASN A 61 4.20 -2.73 -11.52
CA ASN A 61 4.22 -1.63 -10.56
C ASN A 61 2.98 -0.74 -10.62
N LEU A 62 2.30 -0.60 -11.78
CA LEU A 62 0.98 0.05 -11.80
C LEU A 62 0.00 -0.69 -10.88
N SER A 63 0.00 -2.02 -10.88
CA SER A 63 -0.85 -2.83 -10.00
C SER A 63 -0.52 -2.63 -8.51
N MET A 64 0.77 -2.52 -8.17
CA MET A 64 1.23 -2.22 -6.82
C MET A 64 0.78 -0.83 -6.35
N VAL A 65 0.93 0.18 -7.20
CA VAL A 65 0.46 1.55 -6.93
C VAL A 65 -1.06 1.58 -6.75
N MET A 66 -1.82 0.95 -7.64
CA MET A 66 -3.28 0.84 -7.51
C MET A 66 -3.70 0.26 -6.15
N TYR A 67 -3.00 -0.76 -5.66
CA TYR A 67 -3.29 -1.34 -4.36
C TYR A 67 -2.93 -0.40 -3.20
N ILE A 68 -1.69 0.09 -3.13
CA ILE A 68 -1.20 0.87 -1.98
C ILE A 68 -1.80 2.28 -1.90
N LEU A 69 -2.32 2.83 -3.00
CA LEU A 69 -3.05 4.09 -2.99
C LEU A 69 -4.32 4.03 -2.14
N PHE A 70 -5.00 2.88 -2.16
CA PHE A 70 -6.29 2.74 -1.48
C PHE A 70 -6.23 3.06 0.02
N PRO A 71 -5.38 2.40 0.85
CA PRO A 71 -5.47 2.52 2.29
C PRO A 71 -5.24 3.95 2.79
N TRP A 72 -4.26 4.68 2.24
CA TRP A 72 -3.99 6.05 2.69
C TRP A 72 -5.04 7.02 2.18
N LEU A 73 -5.52 6.90 0.93
CA LEU A 73 -6.63 7.71 0.43
C LEU A 73 -7.93 7.45 1.19
N TYR A 74 -8.13 6.21 1.66
CA TYR A 74 -9.33 5.85 2.43
C TYR A 74 -9.31 6.48 3.82
N ASN A 75 -8.12 6.57 4.45
CA ASN A 75 -7.93 7.36 5.66
C ASN A 75 -8.24 8.85 5.43
N LEU A 76 -7.77 9.41 4.30
CA LEU A 76 -8.11 10.80 3.94
C LEU A 76 -9.59 11.00 3.64
N LYS A 77 -10.26 10.00 3.03
CA LYS A 77 -11.71 10.06 2.82
C LYS A 77 -12.46 10.24 4.14
N GLU A 78 -12.12 9.46 5.16
CA GLU A 78 -12.83 9.54 6.43
C GLU A 78 -12.52 10.82 7.21
N MET A 79 -11.24 11.21 7.27
CA MET A 79 -10.80 12.44 7.95
C MET A 79 -11.11 13.72 7.18
N GLY A 80 -11.27 13.65 5.86
CA GLY A 80 -11.59 14.78 4.98
C GLY A 80 -13.07 14.87 4.59
N ARG A 81 -13.92 13.99 5.11
CA ARG A 81 -15.37 13.91 4.82
C ARG A 81 -15.70 13.72 3.34
N TRP A 82 -14.88 12.99 2.60
CA TRP A 82 -15.13 12.76 1.18
C TRP A 82 -16.25 11.75 0.97
N SER A 83 -17.10 12.01 -0.02
CA SER A 83 -18.04 11.00 -0.52
C SER A 83 -17.28 9.87 -1.21
N SER A 84 -17.89 8.69 -1.31
CA SER A 84 -17.30 7.58 -2.06
C SER A 84 -17.04 7.94 -3.53
N ASN A 85 -17.87 8.80 -4.14
CA ASN A 85 -17.64 9.26 -5.51
C ASN A 85 -16.41 10.16 -5.62
N LYS A 86 -16.22 11.11 -4.68
CA LYS A 86 -15.01 11.95 -4.65
C LYS A 86 -13.75 11.11 -4.45
N PHE A 87 -13.81 10.12 -3.55
CA PHE A 87 -12.72 9.17 -3.36
C PHE A 87 -12.37 8.43 -4.66
N LEU A 88 -13.35 7.87 -5.38
CA LEU A 88 -13.11 7.20 -6.65
C LEU A 88 -12.51 8.14 -7.71
N GLN A 89 -13.03 9.37 -7.82
CA GLN A 89 -12.51 10.36 -8.75
C GLN A 89 -11.03 10.67 -8.47
N VAL A 90 -10.67 10.94 -7.21
CA VAL A 90 -9.28 11.20 -6.81
C VAL A 90 -8.40 9.98 -7.07
N TYR A 91 -8.85 8.79 -6.64
CA TYR A 91 -8.12 7.54 -6.83
C TYR A 91 -7.81 7.28 -8.31
N PHE A 92 -8.83 7.28 -9.18
CA PHE A 92 -8.63 7.01 -10.60
C PHE A 92 -7.85 8.13 -11.31
N SER A 93 -7.99 9.39 -10.88
CA SER A 93 -7.17 10.48 -11.41
C SER A 93 -5.68 10.25 -11.12
N ILE A 94 -5.33 9.87 -9.89
CA ILE A 94 -3.93 9.56 -9.53
C ILE A 94 -3.44 8.34 -10.33
N VAL A 95 -4.23 7.27 -10.42
CA VAL A 95 -3.87 6.07 -11.18
C VAL A 95 -3.62 6.39 -12.66
N ILE A 96 -4.51 7.14 -13.31
CA ILE A 96 -4.37 7.49 -14.73
C ILE A 96 -3.16 8.40 -14.95
N VAL A 97 -3.00 9.45 -14.13
CA VAL A 97 -1.85 10.36 -14.23
C VAL A 97 -0.55 9.59 -14.03
N TYR A 98 -0.49 8.72 -13.02
CA TYR A 98 0.70 7.89 -12.76
C TYR A 98 0.98 6.91 -13.90
N ALA A 99 -0.05 6.22 -14.41
CA ALA A 99 0.09 5.27 -15.50
C ALA A 99 0.68 5.93 -16.76
N VAL A 100 0.16 7.11 -17.13
CA VAL A 100 0.65 7.90 -18.27
C VAL A 100 2.05 8.43 -18.00
N ALA A 101 2.28 9.05 -16.84
CA ALA A 101 3.59 9.62 -16.51
C ALA A 101 4.68 8.55 -16.49
N ARG A 102 4.40 7.38 -15.89
CA ARG A 102 5.36 6.27 -15.82
C ARG A 102 5.65 5.68 -17.20
N TRP A 103 4.67 5.65 -18.10
CA TRP A 103 4.86 5.18 -19.47
C TRP A 103 5.87 6.04 -20.23
N PHE A 104 5.80 7.36 -20.08
CA PHE A 104 6.67 8.29 -20.80
C PHE A 104 7.99 8.64 -20.09
N PHE A 105 8.00 8.65 -18.75
CA PHE A 105 9.12 9.12 -17.94
C PHE A 105 9.79 8.02 -17.07
N GLY A 106 9.33 6.78 -17.18
CA GLY A 106 9.91 5.63 -16.47
C GLY A 106 9.55 5.56 -14.98
N GLY A 107 10.21 4.65 -14.24
CA GLY A 107 9.82 4.23 -12.90
C GLY A 107 9.80 5.31 -11.81
N ARG A 108 10.77 6.25 -11.85
CA ARG A 108 10.85 7.42 -10.95
C ARG A 108 10.31 8.70 -11.57
N LEU A 109 9.49 8.56 -12.62
CA LEU A 109 8.78 9.64 -13.31
C LEU A 109 9.70 10.75 -13.87
N GLY A 110 10.98 10.48 -14.09
CA GLY A 110 11.97 11.49 -14.51
C GLY A 110 12.31 12.56 -13.47
N ILE A 111 11.68 12.53 -12.29
CA ILE A 111 11.82 13.54 -11.22
C ILE A 111 12.24 12.95 -9.87
N GLY A 112 12.74 11.70 -9.87
CA GLY A 112 13.17 11.01 -8.65
C GLY A 112 12.04 10.51 -7.75
N LEU A 113 10.78 10.61 -8.17
CA LEU A 113 9.62 10.25 -7.35
C LEU A 113 9.21 8.79 -7.55
N ASP A 114 9.39 7.96 -6.53
CA ASP A 114 8.77 6.63 -6.44
C ASP A 114 7.43 6.70 -5.70
N LEU A 115 6.33 6.68 -6.45
CA LEU A 115 4.98 6.78 -5.88
C LEU A 115 4.62 5.55 -5.03
N PHE A 116 5.16 4.37 -5.35
CA PHE A 116 4.88 3.16 -4.57
C PHE A 116 5.50 3.28 -3.18
N GLY A 117 6.81 3.55 -3.09
CA GLY A 117 7.53 3.80 -1.85
C GLY A 117 6.92 4.93 -1.03
N LEU A 118 6.64 6.08 -1.67
CA LEU A 118 5.99 7.22 -1.00
C LEU A 118 4.61 6.82 -0.43
N SER A 119 3.82 6.02 -1.15
CA SER A 119 2.49 5.62 -0.70
C SER A 119 2.51 4.72 0.54
N ILE A 120 3.57 3.92 0.74
CA ILE A 120 3.77 3.17 1.99
C ILE A 120 3.94 4.16 3.15
N GLY A 121 4.80 5.16 2.99
CA GLY A 121 4.99 6.24 3.96
C GLY A 121 3.70 7.00 4.25
N LEU A 122 2.97 7.41 3.20
CA LEU A 122 1.68 8.11 3.33
C LEU A 122 0.63 7.27 4.05
N TRP A 123 0.63 5.95 3.87
CA TRP A 123 -0.26 5.08 4.61
C TRP A 123 0.09 5.05 6.09
N VAL A 124 1.34 4.80 6.47
CA VAL A 124 1.73 4.78 7.89
C VAL A 124 1.49 6.14 8.56
N ILE A 125 1.81 7.24 7.88
CA ILE A 125 1.52 8.61 8.36
C ILE A 125 0.02 8.79 8.57
N SER A 126 -0.79 8.51 7.54
CA SER A 126 -2.23 8.72 7.60
C SER A 126 -2.93 7.79 8.58
N GLU A 127 -2.46 6.55 8.77
CA GLU A 127 -3.01 5.59 9.72
C GLU A 127 -2.65 5.97 11.16
N THR A 128 -1.44 6.46 11.39
CA THR A 128 -1.03 6.98 12.71
C THR A 128 -1.84 8.22 13.05
N LEU A 129 -1.99 9.15 12.08
CA LEU A 129 -2.86 10.31 12.23
C LEU A 129 -4.31 9.91 12.47
N TYR A 130 -4.80 8.89 11.76
CA TYR A 130 -6.15 8.36 11.93
C TYR A 130 -6.38 7.88 13.36
N ARG A 131 -5.43 7.13 13.94
CA ARG A 131 -5.56 6.61 15.31
C ARG A 131 -5.46 7.68 16.39
N PHE A 132 -4.56 8.65 16.23
CA PHE A 132 -4.19 9.61 17.27
C PHE A 132 -4.58 11.05 16.90
N TRP A 133 -5.67 11.21 16.14
CA TRP A 133 -6.03 12.50 15.58
C TRP A 133 -6.17 13.58 16.66
N SER A 134 -5.49 14.70 16.46
CA SER A 134 -5.68 15.96 17.17
C SER A 134 -5.26 17.13 16.27
N PRO A 135 -5.71 18.36 16.50
CA PRO A 135 -5.32 19.52 15.69
C PRO A 135 -3.79 19.73 15.63
N VAL A 136 -3.09 19.44 16.73
CA VAL A 136 -1.62 19.54 16.78
C VAL A 136 -0.98 18.34 16.08
N PHE A 137 -1.43 17.12 16.39
CA PHE A 137 -0.83 15.92 15.81
C PHE A 137 -1.07 15.81 14.29
N ARG A 138 -2.13 16.42 13.77
CA ARG A 138 -2.38 16.60 12.34
C ARG A 138 -1.17 17.12 11.58
N TRP A 139 -0.49 18.14 12.10
CA TRP A 139 0.70 18.71 11.46
C TRP A 139 1.98 18.00 11.86
N ALA A 140 2.04 17.46 13.08
CA ALA A 140 3.20 16.67 13.52
C ALA A 140 3.30 15.30 12.83
N SER A 141 2.19 14.75 12.32
CA SER A 141 2.17 13.39 11.75
C SER A 141 3.08 13.22 10.55
N GLY A 142 3.36 14.29 9.79
CA GLY A 142 4.33 14.24 8.68
C GLY A 142 5.73 13.78 9.13
N LEU A 143 6.10 14.02 10.39
CA LEU A 143 7.37 13.58 10.97
C LEU A 143 7.48 12.04 11.05
N VAL A 144 6.35 11.33 11.13
CA VAL A 144 6.33 9.85 11.09
C VAL A 144 6.94 9.34 9.77
N GLY A 145 6.84 10.10 8.68
CA GLY A 145 7.43 9.75 7.39
C GLY A 145 8.94 9.56 7.45
N PHE A 146 9.65 10.33 8.28
CA PHE A 146 11.10 10.17 8.45
C PHE A 146 11.45 8.89 9.20
N VAL A 147 10.63 8.46 10.15
CA VAL A 147 10.79 7.17 10.84
C VAL A 147 10.60 6.04 9.84
N VAL A 148 9.57 6.13 8.99
CA VAL A 148 9.33 5.14 7.93
C VAL A 148 10.49 5.12 6.94
N ALA A 149 10.92 6.28 6.43
CA ALA A 149 12.07 6.36 5.53
C ALA A 149 13.33 5.69 6.12
N ALA A 150 13.60 5.92 7.41
CA ALA A 150 14.72 5.28 8.10
C ALA A 150 14.60 3.76 8.20
N VAL A 151 13.39 3.23 8.42
CA VAL A 151 13.12 1.77 8.37
C VAL A 151 13.41 1.18 6.99
N PHE A 152 13.21 1.98 5.93
CA PHE A 152 13.53 1.61 4.54
C PHE A 152 14.96 1.99 4.12
N GLY A 153 15.81 2.40 5.06
CA GLY A 153 17.23 2.65 4.83
C GLY A 153 17.61 4.08 4.43
N ILE A 154 16.66 5.02 4.40
CA ILE A 154 16.90 6.44 4.07
C ILE A 154 16.87 7.25 5.36
N THR A 155 18.04 7.71 5.83
CA THR A 155 18.12 8.40 7.12
C THR A 155 17.71 9.89 7.02
N PRO A 156 17.25 10.53 8.11
CA PRO A 156 17.01 11.97 8.11
C PRO A 156 18.26 12.78 7.74
N MET A 157 19.44 12.34 8.18
CA MET A 157 20.70 13.01 7.85
C MET A 157 20.97 13.02 6.34
N GLU A 158 20.77 11.87 5.68
CA GLU A 158 20.88 11.74 4.23
C GLU A 158 19.90 12.66 3.51
N ILE A 159 18.63 12.67 3.94
CA ILE A 159 17.59 13.56 3.38
C ILE A 159 17.99 15.04 3.48
N PHE A 160 18.42 15.49 4.67
CA PHE A 160 18.78 16.90 4.86
C PHE A 160 20.10 17.30 4.19
N SER A 161 20.96 16.32 3.86
CA SER A 161 22.18 16.57 3.10
C SER A 161 21.96 16.72 1.59
N ASP A 162 20.85 16.18 1.06
CA ASP A 162 20.51 16.23 -0.37
C ASP A 162 19.00 16.41 -0.61
N LEU A 163 18.51 17.63 -0.35
CA LEU A 163 17.10 17.96 -0.55
C LEU A 163 16.65 17.95 -2.01
N GLU A 164 17.59 18.00 -2.97
CA GLU A 164 17.27 17.91 -4.39
C GLU A 164 16.81 16.49 -4.74
N THR A 165 17.54 15.47 -4.29
CA THR A 165 17.14 14.07 -4.48
C THR A 165 15.90 13.70 -3.66
N PHE A 166 15.78 14.25 -2.45
CA PHE A 166 14.74 13.89 -1.48
C PHE A 166 13.60 14.91 -1.37
N TRP A 167 13.39 15.78 -2.38
CA TRP A 167 12.36 16.83 -2.36
C TRP A 167 10.96 16.31 -2.02
N TRP A 168 10.67 15.06 -2.38
CA TRP A 168 9.39 14.38 -2.18
C TRP A 168 9.03 14.19 -0.70
N VAL A 169 9.96 14.37 0.25
CA VAL A 169 9.65 14.33 1.69
C VAL A 169 8.68 15.45 2.11
N ALA A 170 8.59 16.53 1.33
CA ALA A 170 7.55 17.55 1.51
C ALA A 170 6.13 16.95 1.41
N LEU A 171 5.96 15.87 0.64
CA LEU A 171 4.68 15.20 0.45
C LEU A 171 4.23 14.42 1.69
N PHE A 172 5.08 14.23 2.71
CA PHE A 172 4.67 13.64 3.99
C PHE A 172 3.55 14.41 4.71
N TRP A 173 3.36 15.68 4.37
CA TRP A 173 2.28 16.52 4.91
C TRP A 173 0.98 16.47 4.09
N VAL A 174 0.91 15.71 3.00
CA VAL A 174 -0.34 15.52 2.24
C VAL A 174 -1.49 15.05 3.14
N PRO A 175 -1.32 14.06 4.05
CA PRO A 175 -2.40 13.67 4.96
C PRO A 175 -2.84 14.80 5.87
N ALA A 176 -1.92 15.61 6.37
CA ALA A 176 -2.22 16.77 7.21
C ALA A 176 -3.11 17.76 6.46
N ILE A 177 -2.83 18.05 5.19
CA ILE A 177 -3.62 19.00 4.39
C ILE A 177 -5.09 18.57 4.30
N PHE A 178 -5.35 17.28 4.06
CA PHE A 178 -6.70 16.78 3.79
C PHE A 178 -7.45 16.24 5.03
N ALA A 179 -6.76 15.92 6.12
CA ALA A 179 -7.36 15.36 7.34
C ALA A 179 -7.91 16.44 8.29
N SER A 180 -8.87 17.23 7.81
CA SER A 180 -9.42 18.36 8.57
C SER A 180 -10.25 17.96 9.78
N GLU A 181 -10.79 16.75 9.80
CA GLU A 181 -11.70 16.25 10.82
C GLU A 181 -11.19 14.95 11.45
N LYS A 182 -11.59 14.70 12.69
CA LYS A 182 -11.39 13.37 13.31
C LYS A 182 -12.14 12.27 12.53
N PRO A 183 -11.60 11.05 12.44
CA PRO A 183 -12.31 9.94 11.83
C PRO A 183 -13.69 9.69 12.48
N ARG A 184 -14.65 9.21 11.67
CA ARG A 184 -15.97 8.74 12.17
C ARG A 184 -15.98 7.27 12.55
N ILE A 185 -14.91 6.56 12.21
CA ILE A 185 -14.84 5.11 12.30
C ILE A 185 -13.60 4.76 13.11
N GLU A 186 -13.71 3.79 14.00
CA GLU A 186 -12.59 3.18 14.70
C GLU A 186 -12.30 1.77 14.17
N ARG A 187 -11.06 1.33 14.33
CA ARG A 187 -10.58 0.01 13.89
C ARG A 187 -9.90 -0.72 15.05
N THR A 188 -10.02 -2.03 15.06
CA THR A 188 -9.29 -2.91 15.97
C THR A 188 -8.01 -3.38 15.26
N TYR A 189 -6.85 -2.94 15.76
CA TYR A 189 -5.55 -3.24 15.14
C TYR A 189 -5.15 -4.71 15.33
N THR A 190 -5.36 -5.27 16.52
CA THR A 190 -4.96 -6.65 16.83
C THR A 190 -6.02 -7.66 16.36
N PRO A 191 -5.63 -8.78 15.72
CA PRO A 191 -4.26 -9.12 15.30
C PRO A 191 -3.91 -8.60 13.90
N TRP A 192 -4.93 -8.27 13.10
CA TRP A 192 -4.83 -8.20 11.65
C TRP A 192 -3.86 -7.14 11.12
N PHE A 193 -3.84 -5.95 11.71
CA PHE A 193 -2.91 -4.90 11.30
C PHE A 193 -1.46 -5.33 11.53
N PHE A 194 -1.16 -5.82 12.73
CA PHE A 194 0.21 -6.21 13.11
C PHE A 194 0.68 -7.47 12.37
N MET A 195 -0.20 -8.45 12.15
CA MET A 195 0.12 -9.62 11.33
C MET A 195 0.43 -9.22 9.89
N GLY A 196 -0.35 -8.29 9.31
CA GLY A 196 -0.11 -7.77 7.97
C GLY A 196 1.22 -7.04 7.86
N MET A 197 1.50 -6.14 8.82
CA MET A 197 2.77 -5.40 8.88
C MET A 197 3.96 -6.35 9.07
N ALA A 198 3.89 -7.31 10.00
CA ALA A 198 4.96 -8.28 10.21
C ALA A 198 5.22 -9.12 8.95
N SER A 199 4.17 -9.62 8.30
CA SER A 199 4.30 -10.37 7.05
C SER A 199 4.92 -9.53 5.93
N TYR A 200 4.53 -8.26 5.80
CA TYR A 200 5.10 -7.34 4.82
C TYR A 200 6.57 -7.02 5.12
N MET A 201 6.95 -6.80 6.38
CA MET A 201 8.34 -6.53 6.76
C MET A 201 9.24 -7.76 6.54
N ILE A 202 8.75 -8.97 6.83
CA ILE A 202 9.48 -10.21 6.52
C ILE A 202 9.64 -10.35 5.00
N ALA A 203 8.58 -10.09 4.23
CA ALA A 203 8.67 -10.09 2.78
C ALA A 203 9.71 -9.07 2.29
N PHE A 204 9.65 -7.83 2.77
CA PHE A 204 10.60 -6.79 2.40
C PHE A 204 12.05 -7.17 2.72
N ALA A 205 12.30 -7.79 3.88
CA ALA A 205 13.62 -8.30 4.25
C ALA A 205 14.12 -9.42 3.31
N ILE A 206 13.23 -10.30 2.82
CA ILE A 206 13.58 -11.29 1.80
C ILE A 206 13.91 -10.60 0.47
N TRP A 207 13.11 -9.62 0.06
CA TRP A 207 13.30 -8.87 -1.19
C TRP A 207 14.62 -8.09 -1.22
N LEU A 208 15.02 -7.49 -0.09
CA LEU A 208 16.31 -6.80 0.04
C LEU A 208 17.50 -7.72 -0.21
N GLN A 209 17.38 -8.99 0.16
CA GLN A 209 18.45 -9.96 -0.02
C GLN A 209 18.52 -10.51 -1.45
N GLY A 210 17.48 -10.34 -2.25
CA GLY A 210 17.44 -10.76 -3.66
C GLY A 210 17.90 -9.70 -4.66
N GLN A 211 18.44 -8.57 -4.21
CA GLN A 211 18.85 -7.48 -5.11
C GLN A 211 20.08 -7.85 -5.96
N PRO A 212 20.08 -7.53 -7.26
CA PRO A 212 21.27 -7.70 -8.10
C PRO A 212 22.44 -6.90 -7.52
N ASN A 213 23.63 -7.53 -7.47
CA ASN A 213 24.88 -6.92 -7.00
C ASN A 213 25.02 -6.69 -5.49
N ASN A 214 24.17 -7.30 -4.64
CA ASN A 214 24.38 -7.34 -3.19
C ASN A 214 24.54 -8.81 -2.73
N PRO A 215 25.76 -9.30 -2.52
CA PRO A 215 25.99 -10.71 -2.19
C PRO A 215 25.29 -11.07 -0.87
N SER A 216 24.41 -12.06 -0.93
CA SER A 216 23.68 -12.59 0.21
C SER A 216 23.54 -14.10 0.09
N ILE A 217 23.12 -14.77 1.18
CA ILE A 217 22.78 -16.20 1.12
C ILE A 217 21.75 -16.50 0.02
N PHE A 218 20.89 -15.53 -0.31
CA PHE A 218 19.86 -15.67 -1.33
C PHE A 218 20.39 -15.53 -2.76
N THR A 219 21.36 -14.65 -3.00
CA THR A 219 21.99 -14.50 -4.33
C THR A 219 23.11 -15.50 -4.60
N GLU A 220 23.71 -16.07 -3.54
CA GLU A 220 24.84 -17.00 -3.67
C GLU A 220 24.43 -18.47 -3.53
N GLN A 221 23.74 -18.82 -2.43
CA GLN A 221 23.48 -20.22 -2.08
C GLN A 221 22.08 -20.68 -2.49
N MET A 222 21.11 -19.77 -2.50
CA MET A 222 19.72 -20.07 -2.91
C MET A 222 19.41 -19.66 -4.35
N CYS A 223 20.40 -19.19 -5.11
CA CYS A 223 20.29 -18.88 -6.54
C CYS A 223 20.37 -20.18 -7.38
N ASN A 224 19.41 -21.09 -7.15
CA ASN A 224 19.26 -22.31 -7.92
C ASN A 224 17.90 -22.29 -8.66
N PRO A 225 17.89 -22.16 -10.00
CA PRO A 225 16.65 -22.10 -10.77
C PRO A 225 15.80 -23.38 -10.70
N ASP A 226 16.41 -24.53 -10.44
CA ASP A 226 15.74 -25.83 -10.36
C ASP A 226 15.18 -26.13 -8.95
N SER A 227 15.40 -25.24 -7.98
CA SER A 227 14.87 -25.40 -6.63
C SER A 227 13.34 -25.21 -6.61
N LEU A 228 12.64 -26.11 -5.92
CA LEU A 228 11.21 -25.97 -5.62
C LEU A 228 10.92 -24.79 -4.68
N ILE A 229 11.91 -24.38 -3.88
CA ILE A 229 11.80 -23.26 -2.95
C ILE A 229 12.54 -22.07 -3.55
N GLN A 230 11.76 -21.08 -3.97
CA GLN A 230 12.26 -19.80 -4.49
C GLN A 230 11.95 -18.70 -3.47
N PRO A 231 12.97 -18.01 -2.92
CA PRO A 231 12.79 -16.89 -1.98
C PRO A 231 11.84 -15.81 -2.50
N HIS A 232 11.95 -15.47 -3.79
CA HIS A 232 11.08 -14.51 -4.44
C HIS A 232 9.62 -15.00 -4.53
N ALA A 233 9.38 -16.31 -4.64
CA ALA A 233 8.03 -16.86 -4.56
C ALA A 233 7.46 -16.76 -3.13
N ILE A 234 8.29 -16.99 -2.10
CA ILE A 234 7.91 -16.79 -0.69
C ILE A 234 7.53 -15.33 -0.45
N TRP A 235 8.28 -14.38 -1.01
CA TRP A 235 7.94 -12.95 -0.97
C TRP A 235 6.52 -12.69 -1.47
N HIS A 236 6.15 -13.21 -2.64
CA HIS A 236 4.78 -13.08 -3.19
C HIS A 236 3.70 -13.68 -2.27
N LEU A 237 3.98 -14.83 -1.64
CA LEU A 237 3.02 -15.45 -0.71
C LEU A 237 2.82 -14.62 0.55
N LEU A 238 3.91 -14.06 1.12
CA LEU A 238 3.85 -13.21 2.29
C LEU A 238 3.16 -11.87 2.01
N THR A 239 3.35 -11.27 0.83
CA THR A 239 2.63 -10.03 0.47
C THR A 239 1.15 -10.29 0.16
N ALA A 240 0.81 -11.44 -0.41
CA ALA A 240 -0.58 -11.87 -0.57
C ALA A 240 -1.27 -12.11 0.77
N TYR A 241 -0.56 -12.71 1.74
CA TYR A 241 -1.05 -12.87 3.10
C TYR A 241 -1.22 -11.53 3.82
N ALA A 242 -0.24 -10.62 3.71
CA ALA A 242 -0.36 -9.26 4.25
C ALA A 242 -1.59 -8.53 3.69
N THR A 243 -1.84 -8.66 2.38
CA THR A 243 -3.01 -8.10 1.70
C THR A 243 -4.33 -8.62 2.28
N TRP A 244 -4.40 -9.92 2.59
CA TRP A 244 -5.53 -10.52 3.29
C TRP A 244 -5.69 -10.01 4.73
N CYS A 245 -4.59 -9.90 5.47
CA CYS A 245 -4.61 -9.35 6.83
C CYS A 245 -5.14 -7.91 6.83
N PHE A 246 -4.71 -7.06 5.90
CA PHE A 246 -5.19 -5.67 5.81
C PHE A 246 -6.68 -5.58 5.44
N PHE A 247 -7.18 -6.49 4.61
CA PHE A 247 -8.63 -6.62 4.39
C PHE A 247 -9.36 -6.95 5.69
N MET A 248 -8.86 -7.93 6.45
CA MET A 248 -9.43 -8.30 7.74
C MET A 248 -9.35 -7.17 8.78
N PHE A 249 -8.31 -6.35 8.72
CA PHE A 249 -8.19 -5.14 9.53
C PHE A 249 -9.29 -4.12 9.19
N PHE A 250 -9.51 -3.79 7.92
CA PHE A 250 -10.59 -2.86 7.53
C PHE A 250 -12.00 -3.38 7.85
N ARG A 251 -12.18 -4.69 7.98
CA ARG A 251 -13.44 -5.28 8.43
C ARG A 251 -13.75 -5.07 9.91
N THR A 252 -12.76 -4.67 10.71
CA THR A 252 -12.97 -4.36 12.13
C THR A 252 -13.63 -3.00 12.35
N GLU A 253 -13.88 -2.24 11.28
CA GLU A 253 -14.46 -0.91 11.33
C GLU A 253 -15.81 -0.85 12.04
N LYS A 254 -15.91 0.10 12.98
CA LYS A 254 -17.11 0.44 13.74
C LYS A 254 -17.30 1.96 13.78
N GLN A 255 -18.53 2.43 13.65
CA GLN A 255 -18.82 3.86 13.82
C GLN A 255 -18.54 4.30 15.25
N VAL A 256 -17.93 5.46 15.40
CA VAL A 256 -17.74 6.13 16.69
C VAL A 256 -19.03 6.88 16.97
N SER A 257 -19.72 6.49 18.05
CA SER A 257 -20.92 7.17 18.57
C SER A 257 -20.60 8.56 19.10
#